data_AF-A0A947WI04-F1
#
_entry.id   AF-A0A947WI04-F1
#
_cell.length_a   1.000
_cell.length_b   1.000
_cell.length_c   1.000
_cell.angle_alpha   90.00
_cell.angle_beta   90.00
_cell.angle_gamma   90.00
#
_symmetry.space_group_name_H-M   'P 1'
#
loop_
_entity.id
_entity.type
_entity.pdbx_description
1 polymer ?
#
loop_
_entity_poly.entity_id
_entity_poly.type
_entity_poly.pdbx_seq_one_letter_code
_entity_poly.pdbx_strand_id
1 'polypeptide(L)'
;MKSTADYILATGRIRVLEKDLITSDALTRMIEARDEEEAFKVLSEFDYSDELLKESNPEKYEQVLAHDMMQTRQFVKEVVDDERVLNWLFSEHDFHNAKCMFKQKFFEEDLSSYISKLGNVDVEKLREAIVDESDSLPEGEFKTIIQDAQEFFSTDETKHPERVDAYLDQQYYGYLLMTAKELNDEFVLNLTKKRIDLANSKLMVRGKELEKDFAFIEERFIDGGTLNVDLYRSRFEDESNETFLLEVSHIFVSPIVEEYIKQALETGSYYLLEKAFEVFEASIASEGKKEAFGLEVLLAYVLAKKIANMNIRKVMVGKINGIPKEQILDRIIEFA
;
A
#
# COMPACT_ATOMS: atom_id res chain seq x y z
N MET A 1 -21.52 -0.37 -13.81
CA MET A 1 -20.46 0.38 -14.51
C MET A 1 -20.93 1.80 -14.69
N LYS A 2 -20.20 2.79 -14.16
CA LYS A 2 -20.50 4.21 -14.41
C LYS A 2 -20.36 4.54 -15.90
N SER A 3 -20.99 5.63 -16.29
CA SER A 3 -20.94 6.07 -17.69
C SER A 3 -19.56 6.63 -18.01
N THR A 4 -19.14 6.53 -19.27
CA THR A 4 -17.94 7.20 -19.79
C THR A 4 -17.91 8.69 -19.44
N ALA A 5 -19.07 9.35 -19.34
CA ALA A 5 -19.19 10.76 -18.99
C ALA A 5 -18.72 11.06 -17.55
N ASP A 6 -18.95 10.14 -16.60
CA ASP A 6 -18.54 10.32 -15.22
C ASP A 6 -17.01 10.30 -15.09
N TYR A 7 -16.35 9.38 -15.78
CA TYR A 7 -14.88 9.30 -15.81
C TYR A 7 -14.24 10.47 -16.55
N ILE A 8 -14.90 11.04 -17.57
CA ILE A 8 -14.44 12.26 -18.23
C ILE A 8 -14.48 13.45 -17.26
N LEU A 9 -15.58 13.60 -16.50
CA LEU A 9 -15.69 14.67 -15.50
C LEU A 9 -14.66 14.49 -14.37
N ALA A 10 -14.52 13.26 -13.86
CA ALA A 10 -13.51 12.92 -12.86
C ALA A 10 -12.11 13.28 -13.36
N THR A 11 -11.78 12.91 -14.59
CA THR A 11 -10.50 13.22 -15.23
C THR A 11 -10.27 14.73 -15.29
N GLY A 12 -11.25 15.52 -15.72
CA GLY A 12 -11.13 16.98 -15.75
C GLY A 12 -10.81 17.59 -14.39
N ARG A 13 -11.45 17.10 -13.31
CA ARG A 13 -11.14 17.51 -11.92
C ARG A 13 -9.74 17.07 -11.50
N ILE A 14 -9.35 15.82 -11.79
CA ILE A 14 -8.02 15.28 -11.50
C ILE A 14 -6.93 16.14 -12.15
N ARG A 15 -7.05 16.49 -13.43
CA ARG A 15 -6.05 17.32 -14.14
C ARG A 15 -5.85 18.70 -13.53
N VAL A 16 -6.85 19.22 -12.81
CA VAL A 16 -6.70 20.46 -12.04
C VAL A 16 -5.91 20.19 -10.77
N LEU A 17 -6.33 19.18 -9.98
CA LEU A 17 -5.70 18.81 -8.70
C LEU A 17 -4.27 18.27 -8.85
N GLU A 18 -3.90 17.71 -10.00
CA GLU A 18 -2.54 17.25 -10.29
C GLU A 18 -1.50 18.37 -10.20
N LYS A 19 -1.92 19.63 -10.39
CA LYS A 19 -1.04 20.81 -10.27
C LYS A 19 -0.62 21.10 -8.84
N ASP A 20 -1.40 20.59 -7.88
CA ASP A 20 -1.21 20.82 -6.46
C ASP A 20 -0.43 19.67 -5.79
N LEU A 21 -0.08 18.63 -6.55
CA LEU A 21 0.83 17.57 -6.11
C LEU A 21 2.21 18.16 -5.81
N ILE A 22 2.84 17.65 -4.74
CA ILE A 22 4.22 18.01 -4.43
C ILE A 22 5.13 17.65 -5.61
N THR A 23 5.96 18.62 -6.02
CA THR A 23 6.88 18.45 -7.13
C THR A 23 8.21 17.85 -6.67
N SER A 24 8.97 17.27 -7.60
CA SER A 24 10.33 16.80 -7.32
C SER A 24 11.23 17.93 -6.79
N ASP A 25 11.08 19.15 -7.34
CA ASP A 25 11.82 20.34 -6.86
C ASP A 25 11.48 20.68 -5.41
N ALA A 26 10.20 20.54 -5.02
CA ALA A 26 9.77 20.79 -3.66
C ALA A 26 10.29 19.73 -2.68
N LEU A 27 10.24 18.45 -3.05
CA LEU A 27 10.85 17.37 -2.28
C LEU A 27 12.36 17.61 -2.09
N THR A 28 13.07 17.99 -3.15
CA THR A 28 14.50 18.34 -3.06
C THR A 28 14.73 19.50 -2.10
N ARG A 29 13.93 20.58 -2.18
CA ARG A 29 13.99 21.68 -1.21
C ARG A 29 13.75 21.23 0.23
N MET A 30 12.81 20.31 0.47
CA MET A 30 12.58 19.75 1.81
C MET A 30 13.79 18.94 2.31
N ILE A 31 14.46 18.20 1.41
CA ILE A 31 15.67 17.42 1.74
C ILE A 31 16.86 18.35 1.99
N GLU A 32 16.96 19.48 1.30
CA GLU A 32 18.03 20.46 1.48
C GLU A 32 17.82 21.39 2.68
N ALA A 33 16.59 21.45 3.20
CA ALA A 33 16.26 22.21 4.41
C ALA A 33 17.19 21.88 5.57
N ARG A 34 17.54 22.89 6.38
CA ARG A 34 18.52 22.73 7.47
C ARG A 34 17.98 21.87 8.62
N ASP A 35 16.68 21.91 8.86
CA ASP A 35 15.97 21.29 9.97
C ASP A 35 14.54 20.91 9.55
N GLU A 36 13.84 20.17 10.42
CA GLU A 36 12.46 19.73 10.23
C GLU A 36 11.47 20.90 10.16
N GLU A 37 11.75 22.03 10.81
CA GLU A 37 10.91 23.23 10.74
C GLU A 37 10.93 23.85 9.33
N GLU A 38 12.11 23.98 8.73
CA GLU A 38 12.27 24.50 7.38
C GLU A 38 11.69 23.52 6.34
N ALA A 39 11.90 22.21 6.51
CA ALA A 39 11.28 21.20 5.65
C ALA A 39 9.73 21.26 5.72
N PHE A 40 9.17 21.42 6.92
CA PHE A 40 7.73 21.56 7.12
C PHE A 40 7.16 22.86 6.50
N LYS A 41 7.93 23.96 6.51
CA LYS A 41 7.54 25.20 5.83
C LYS A 41 7.43 25.01 4.32
N VAL A 42 8.36 24.29 3.71
CA VAL A 42 8.26 23.95 2.27
C VAL A 42 7.01 23.14 1.99
N LEU A 43 6.69 22.14 2.83
CA LEU A 43 5.45 21.37 2.72
C LEU A 43 4.21 22.27 2.77
N SER A 44 4.23 23.28 3.65
CA SER A 44 3.11 24.21 3.83
C SER A 44 2.85 25.17 2.65
N GLU A 45 3.76 25.23 1.67
CA GLU A 45 3.56 26.02 0.43
C GLU A 45 2.63 25.33 -0.58
N PHE A 46 2.36 24.03 -0.41
CA PHE A 46 1.50 23.23 -1.29
C PHE A 46 0.07 23.12 -0.74
N ASP A 47 -0.86 22.59 -1.53
CA ASP A 47 -2.28 22.44 -1.16
C ASP A 47 -2.55 21.38 -0.08
N TYR A 48 -1.62 21.23 0.85
CA TYR A 48 -1.88 20.71 2.18
C TYR A 48 -2.60 21.77 3.05
N SER A 49 -3.25 22.76 2.42
CA SER A 49 -3.68 24.09 2.89
C SER A 49 -4.77 24.06 3.98
N ASP A 50 -4.52 23.27 5.01
CA ASP A 50 -5.39 23.10 6.14
C ASP A 50 -4.99 24.06 7.27
N GLU A 51 -5.96 24.41 8.10
CA GLU A 51 -5.73 25.15 9.34
C GLU A 51 -4.73 24.44 10.26
N LEU A 52 -4.52 23.14 10.06
CA LEU A 52 -3.50 22.32 10.71
C LEU A 52 -2.06 22.80 10.49
N LEU A 53 -1.77 23.50 9.40
CA LEU A 53 -0.44 24.06 9.10
C LEU A 53 -0.21 25.45 9.72
N LYS A 54 -1.25 26.10 10.26
CA LYS A 54 -1.14 27.47 10.84
C LYS A 54 -0.27 27.50 12.10
N GLU A 55 -0.15 26.37 12.79
CA GLU A 55 0.86 26.17 13.82
C GLU A 55 2.02 25.41 13.18
N SER A 56 3.15 26.07 12.94
CA SER A 56 4.38 25.46 12.41
C SER A 56 4.99 24.47 13.41
N ASN A 57 4.29 23.36 13.67
CA ASN A 57 4.75 22.27 14.50
C ASN A 57 5.08 21.07 13.59
N PRO A 58 6.38 20.80 13.34
CA PRO A 58 6.82 19.68 12.51
C PRO A 58 6.29 18.33 12.95
N GLU A 59 5.97 18.13 14.24
CA GLU A 59 5.40 16.88 14.75
C GLU A 59 3.98 16.60 14.22
N LYS A 60 3.29 17.61 13.69
CA LYS A 60 1.94 17.47 13.12
C LYS A 60 1.92 16.96 11.68
N TYR A 61 3.09 16.72 11.05
CA TYR A 61 3.14 16.28 9.65
C TYR A 61 2.29 15.03 9.37
N GLU A 62 2.24 14.05 10.27
CA GLU A 62 1.38 12.87 10.08
C GLU A 62 -0.10 13.22 10.01
N GLN A 63 -0.56 14.22 10.77
CA GLN A 63 -1.94 14.69 10.72
C GLN A 63 -2.26 15.35 9.37
N VAL A 64 -1.30 16.11 8.83
CA VAL A 64 -1.40 16.73 7.50
C VAL A 64 -1.49 15.66 6.41
N LEU A 65 -0.62 14.65 6.45
CA LEU A 65 -0.64 13.55 5.49
C LEU A 65 -1.92 12.70 5.60
N ALA A 66 -2.40 12.45 6.82
CA ALA A 66 -3.66 11.75 7.04
C ALA A 66 -4.86 12.54 6.50
N HIS A 67 -4.91 13.85 6.75
CA HIS A 67 -5.96 14.73 6.23
C HIS A 67 -5.97 14.74 4.69
N ASP A 68 -4.81 14.86 4.08
CA ASP A 68 -4.65 14.83 2.62
C ASP A 68 -5.20 13.54 1.98
N MET A 69 -4.91 12.39 2.60
CA MET A 69 -5.46 11.12 2.17
C MET A 69 -6.98 11.01 2.42
N MET A 70 -7.50 11.61 3.50
CA MET A 70 -8.94 11.68 3.76
C MET A 70 -9.66 12.51 2.69
N GLN A 71 -9.10 13.66 2.30
CA GLN A 71 -9.62 14.48 1.21
C GLN A 71 -9.58 13.73 -0.13
N THR A 72 -8.48 13.02 -0.40
CA THR A 72 -8.34 12.18 -1.60
C THR A 72 -9.41 11.08 -1.64
N ARG A 73 -9.65 10.41 -0.50
CA ARG A 73 -10.71 9.40 -0.38
C ARG A 73 -12.10 9.99 -0.60
N GLN A 74 -12.38 11.14 -0.01
CA GLN A 74 -13.65 11.85 -0.18
C GLN A 74 -13.86 12.28 -1.65
N PHE A 75 -12.82 12.75 -2.31
CA PHE A 75 -12.83 13.05 -3.73
C PHE A 75 -13.18 11.82 -4.59
N VAL A 76 -12.54 10.67 -4.35
CA VAL A 76 -12.85 9.40 -5.02
C VAL A 76 -14.33 9.05 -4.85
N LYS A 77 -14.85 9.16 -3.63
CA LYS A 77 -16.26 8.90 -3.32
C LYS A 77 -17.19 9.79 -4.13
N GLU A 78 -16.90 11.09 -4.23
CA GLU A 78 -17.70 12.05 -4.98
C GLU A 78 -17.70 11.81 -6.49
N VAL A 79 -16.55 11.46 -7.07
CA VAL A 79 -16.42 11.36 -8.54
C VAL A 79 -16.86 10.01 -9.08
N VAL A 80 -16.60 8.91 -8.38
CA VAL A 80 -16.87 7.55 -8.89
C VAL A 80 -18.07 6.86 -8.25
N ASP A 81 -18.51 7.23 -7.05
CA ASP A 81 -19.73 6.68 -6.42
C ASP A 81 -19.91 5.16 -6.64
N ASP A 82 -18.81 4.41 -6.56
CA ASP A 82 -18.75 2.96 -6.70
C ASP A 82 -17.91 2.44 -5.53
N GLU A 83 -18.57 1.82 -4.56
CA GLU A 83 -17.93 1.35 -3.34
C GLU A 83 -16.80 0.35 -3.62
N ARG A 84 -16.88 -0.40 -4.72
CA ARG A 84 -15.81 -1.35 -5.11
C ARG A 84 -14.49 -0.64 -5.40
N VAL A 85 -14.53 0.59 -5.94
CA VAL A 85 -13.31 1.38 -6.18
C VAL A 85 -12.70 1.84 -4.86
N LEU A 86 -13.53 2.26 -3.90
CA LEU A 86 -13.08 2.60 -2.55
C LEU A 86 -12.53 1.37 -1.80
N ASN A 87 -13.20 0.23 -1.93
CA ASN A 87 -12.77 -1.05 -1.38
C ASN A 87 -11.40 -1.45 -1.94
N TRP A 88 -11.20 -1.33 -3.27
CA TRP A 88 -9.93 -1.67 -3.89
C TRP A 88 -8.79 -0.71 -3.48
N LEU A 89 -9.09 0.57 -3.29
CA LEU A 89 -8.09 1.60 -2.97
C LEU A 89 -7.69 1.66 -1.49
N PHE A 90 -8.63 1.41 -0.58
CA PHE A 90 -8.49 1.75 0.84
C PHE A 90 -8.68 0.59 1.82
N SER A 91 -9.06 -0.61 1.35
CA SER A 91 -9.23 -1.78 2.25
C SER A 91 -7.95 -2.19 2.96
N GLU A 92 -6.76 -1.85 2.44
CA GLU A 92 -5.49 -2.07 3.14
C GLU A 92 -5.50 -1.51 4.58
N HIS A 93 -6.21 -0.40 4.80
CA HIS A 93 -6.34 0.22 6.12
C HIS A 93 -7.30 -0.54 7.03
N ASP A 94 -8.37 -1.12 6.47
CA ASP A 94 -9.31 -1.97 7.21
C ASP A 94 -8.60 -3.25 7.69
N PHE A 95 -7.83 -3.89 6.81
CA PHE A 95 -7.03 -5.07 7.15
C PHE A 95 -5.87 -4.76 8.10
N HIS A 96 -5.21 -3.60 7.95
CA HIS A 96 -4.22 -3.12 8.92
C HIS A 96 -4.83 -2.94 10.31
N ASN A 97 -5.98 -2.28 10.39
CA ASN A 97 -6.70 -2.10 11.65
C ASN A 97 -7.11 -3.44 12.27
N ALA A 98 -7.62 -4.37 11.45
CA ALA A 98 -7.95 -5.72 11.90
C ALA A 98 -6.71 -6.43 12.48
N LYS A 99 -5.55 -6.36 11.81
CA LYS A 99 -4.28 -6.90 12.32
C LYS A 99 -3.93 -6.35 13.70
N CYS A 100 -3.99 -5.03 13.86
CA CYS A 100 -3.75 -4.38 15.16
C CYS A 100 -4.72 -4.87 16.24
N MET A 101 -6.02 -4.94 15.94
CA MET A 101 -7.05 -5.32 16.92
C MET A 101 -6.99 -6.79 17.30
N PHE A 102 -6.75 -7.70 16.36
CA PHE A 102 -6.54 -9.12 16.66
C PHE A 102 -5.27 -9.34 17.48
N LYS A 103 -4.17 -8.63 17.17
CA LYS A 103 -2.95 -8.66 17.98
C LYS A 103 -3.20 -8.17 19.40
N GLN A 104 -3.89 -7.05 19.55
CA GLN A 104 -4.26 -6.53 20.86
C GLN A 104 -5.12 -7.52 21.67
N LYS A 105 -6.11 -8.15 21.02
CA LYS A 105 -7.01 -9.11 21.66
C LYS A 105 -6.30 -10.39 22.14
N PHE A 106 -5.45 -10.97 21.30
CA PHE A 106 -4.88 -12.30 21.56
C PHE A 106 -3.47 -12.27 22.16
N PHE A 107 -2.78 -11.12 22.08
CA PHE A 107 -1.36 -10.99 22.45
C PHE A 107 -1.06 -9.81 23.39
N GLU A 108 -2.09 -9.08 23.83
CA GLU A 108 -1.97 -7.97 24.80
C GLU A 108 -1.03 -6.83 24.35
N GLU A 109 -0.86 -6.65 23.03
CA GLU A 109 -0.10 -5.53 22.46
C GLU A 109 -0.97 -4.27 22.37
N ASP A 110 -0.53 -3.15 22.96
CA ASP A 110 -1.21 -1.86 22.75
C ASP A 110 -0.80 -1.25 21.40
N LEU A 111 -1.69 -1.41 20.41
CA LEU A 111 -1.53 -0.89 19.06
C LEU A 111 -2.54 0.21 18.73
N SER A 112 -3.18 0.80 19.75
CA SER A 112 -4.24 1.79 19.58
C SER A 112 -3.80 3.05 18.82
N SER A 113 -2.53 3.45 18.96
CA SER A 113 -1.93 4.59 18.28
C SER A 113 -1.64 4.35 16.79
N TYR A 114 -1.67 3.09 16.32
CA TYR A 114 -1.38 2.71 14.93
C TYR A 114 -2.62 2.54 14.06
N ILE A 115 -3.81 2.80 14.61
CA ILE A 115 -5.08 2.64 13.91
C ILE A 115 -5.28 3.74 12.86
N SER A 116 -5.54 3.32 11.62
CA SER A 116 -5.83 4.21 10.49
C SER A 116 -7.30 4.57 10.43
N LYS A 117 -7.61 5.83 10.11
CA LYS A 117 -8.99 6.31 9.83
C LYS A 117 -9.33 6.34 8.34
N LEU A 118 -8.43 5.85 7.48
CA LEU A 118 -8.59 5.87 6.02
C LEU A 118 -9.34 4.65 5.46
N GLY A 119 -9.67 3.69 6.31
CA GLY A 119 -10.44 2.49 5.94
C GLY A 119 -11.85 2.78 5.45
N ASN A 120 -12.50 1.76 4.90
CA ASN A 120 -13.89 1.78 4.48
C ASN A 120 -14.87 1.45 5.61
N VAL A 121 -14.37 0.79 6.66
CA VAL A 121 -15.15 0.39 7.82
C VAL A 121 -14.91 1.38 8.96
N ASP A 122 -15.97 1.72 9.67
CA ASP A 122 -15.87 2.53 10.88
C ASP A 122 -15.03 1.82 11.94
N VAL A 123 -14.06 2.52 12.50
CA VAL A 123 -13.08 1.95 13.44
C VAL A 123 -13.73 1.45 14.72
N GLU A 124 -14.78 2.12 15.23
CA GLU A 124 -15.51 1.66 16.42
C GLU A 124 -16.25 0.37 16.10
N LYS A 125 -16.93 0.30 14.95
CA LYS A 125 -17.62 -0.94 14.54
C LYS A 125 -16.65 -2.12 14.38
N LEU A 126 -15.50 -1.91 13.74
CA LEU A 126 -14.50 -2.96 13.59
C LEU A 126 -14.00 -3.48 14.95
N ARG A 127 -13.85 -2.57 15.91
CA ARG A 127 -13.47 -2.92 17.28
C ARG A 127 -14.54 -3.66 18.03
N GLU A 128 -15.78 -3.19 17.97
CA GLU A 128 -16.93 -3.88 18.57
C GLU A 128 -17.07 -5.29 17.99
N ALA A 129 -16.73 -5.49 16.71
CA ALA A 129 -16.79 -6.81 16.09
C ALA A 129 -15.62 -7.73 16.49
N ILE A 130 -14.41 -7.21 16.61
CA ILE A 130 -13.23 -8.02 16.96
C ILE A 130 -13.10 -8.20 18.47
N VAL A 131 -13.16 -7.12 19.25
CA VAL A 131 -12.92 -7.13 20.69
C VAL A 131 -14.14 -7.63 21.45
N ASP A 132 -15.32 -7.09 21.14
CA ASP A 132 -16.56 -7.42 21.85
C ASP A 132 -17.37 -8.56 21.18
N GLU A 133 -16.87 -9.09 20.05
CA GLU A 133 -17.52 -10.16 19.27
C GLU A 133 -18.98 -9.86 18.89
N SER A 134 -19.27 -8.57 18.67
CA SER A 134 -20.60 -8.12 18.27
C SER A 134 -20.81 -8.21 16.75
N ASP A 135 -22.09 -8.27 16.35
CA ASP A 135 -22.47 -8.29 14.93
C ASP A 135 -22.62 -6.87 14.34
N SER A 136 -21.65 -6.00 14.60
CA SER A 136 -21.71 -4.56 14.26
C SER A 136 -21.28 -4.22 12.82
N LEU A 137 -20.56 -5.14 12.16
CA LEU A 137 -20.06 -4.96 10.79
C LEU A 137 -21.18 -5.06 9.74
N PRO A 138 -21.11 -4.27 8.65
CA PRO A 138 -21.99 -4.45 7.49
C PRO A 138 -21.86 -5.85 6.88
N GLU A 139 -22.95 -6.35 6.30
CA GLU A 139 -22.93 -7.61 5.54
C GLU A 139 -21.98 -7.54 4.35
N GLY A 140 -21.27 -8.64 4.08
CA GLY A 140 -20.36 -8.76 2.94
C GLY A 140 -19.09 -9.55 3.28
N GLU A 141 -18.24 -9.73 2.27
CA GLU A 141 -17.04 -10.58 2.37
C GLU A 141 -16.10 -10.17 3.51
N PHE A 142 -15.91 -8.86 3.73
CA PHE A 142 -15.04 -8.39 4.82
C PHE A 142 -15.53 -8.85 6.20
N LYS A 143 -16.85 -8.85 6.44
CA LYS A 143 -17.44 -9.36 7.69
C LYS A 143 -17.18 -10.85 7.85
N THR A 144 -17.39 -11.64 6.78
CA THR A 144 -17.09 -13.08 6.77
C THR A 144 -15.62 -13.32 7.11
N ILE A 145 -14.70 -12.59 6.49
CA ILE A 145 -13.26 -12.69 6.76
C ILE A 145 -12.94 -12.41 8.24
N ILE A 146 -13.55 -11.38 8.85
CA ILE A 146 -13.33 -11.07 10.27
C ILE A 146 -13.88 -12.18 11.18
N GLN A 147 -15.03 -12.76 10.84
CA GLN A 147 -15.63 -13.89 11.59
C GLN A 147 -14.76 -15.15 11.48
N ASP A 148 -14.29 -15.49 10.28
CA ASP A 148 -13.41 -16.63 10.03
C ASP A 148 -12.06 -16.46 10.73
N ALA A 149 -11.50 -15.24 10.71
CA ALA A 149 -10.29 -14.90 11.47
C ALA A 149 -10.50 -15.10 12.98
N GLN A 150 -11.64 -14.65 13.50
CA GLN A 150 -11.99 -14.79 14.90
C GLN A 150 -12.07 -16.28 15.31
N GLU A 151 -12.71 -17.13 14.51
CA GLU A 151 -12.76 -18.58 14.76
C GLU A 151 -11.37 -19.22 14.68
N PHE A 152 -10.59 -18.88 13.66
CA PHE A 152 -9.25 -19.40 13.45
C PHE A 152 -8.33 -19.09 14.63
N PHE A 153 -8.26 -17.83 15.08
CA PHE A 153 -7.35 -17.44 16.17
C PHE A 153 -7.85 -17.86 17.56
N SER A 154 -9.16 -18.00 17.76
CA SER A 154 -9.70 -18.54 19.02
C SER A 154 -9.27 -19.99 19.28
N THR A 155 -8.97 -20.74 18.23
CA THR A 155 -8.53 -22.15 18.30
C THR A 155 -7.02 -22.34 18.08
N ASP A 156 -6.29 -21.26 17.79
CA ASP A 156 -4.85 -21.30 17.54
C ASP A 156 -4.05 -21.44 18.84
N GLU A 157 -3.65 -22.67 19.16
CA GLU A 157 -2.83 -22.97 20.34
C GLU A 157 -1.39 -22.45 20.21
N THR A 158 -0.93 -22.11 19.00
CA THR A 158 0.47 -21.73 18.77
C THR A 158 0.79 -20.32 19.26
N LYS A 159 -0.22 -19.43 19.32
CA LYS A 159 -0.11 -18.05 19.81
C LYS A 159 1.14 -17.33 19.31
N HIS A 160 1.24 -17.20 17.99
CA HIS A 160 2.30 -16.42 17.33
C HIS A 160 1.73 -15.18 16.63
N PRO A 161 2.08 -13.94 17.04
CA PRO A 161 1.54 -12.71 16.43
C PRO A 161 1.76 -12.63 14.92
N GLU A 162 2.85 -13.19 14.41
CA GLU A 162 3.17 -13.22 12.97
C GLU A 162 2.17 -14.01 12.14
N ARG A 163 1.39 -14.92 12.75
CA ARG A 163 0.32 -15.66 12.07
C ARG A 163 -0.88 -14.78 11.78
N VAL A 164 -1.13 -13.78 12.63
CA VAL A 164 -2.17 -12.77 12.39
C VAL A 164 -1.84 -11.97 11.14
N ASP A 165 -0.59 -11.52 11.00
CA ASP A 165 -0.14 -10.79 9.82
C ASP A 165 -0.28 -11.66 8.57
N ALA A 166 0.28 -12.88 8.58
CA ALA A 166 0.28 -13.76 7.42
C ALA A 166 -1.15 -14.10 6.95
N TYR A 167 -2.04 -14.47 7.88
CA TYR A 167 -3.43 -14.81 7.55
C TYR A 167 -4.17 -13.58 6.99
N LEU A 168 -4.11 -12.43 7.67
CA LEU A 168 -4.86 -11.25 7.23
C LEU A 168 -4.26 -10.61 5.96
N ASP A 169 -2.96 -10.76 5.71
CA ASP A 169 -2.37 -10.37 4.42
C ASP A 169 -2.88 -11.27 3.29
N GLN A 170 -2.99 -12.59 3.49
CA GLN A 170 -3.62 -13.50 2.52
C GLN A 170 -5.09 -13.11 2.25
N GLN A 171 -5.86 -12.86 3.30
CA GLN A 171 -7.26 -12.43 3.17
C GLN A 171 -7.40 -11.06 2.50
N TYR A 172 -6.49 -10.12 2.79
CA TYR A 172 -6.47 -8.80 2.15
C TYR A 172 -6.31 -8.92 0.63
N TYR A 173 -5.31 -9.67 0.16
CA TYR A 173 -5.10 -9.82 -1.27
C TYR A 173 -6.19 -10.65 -1.95
N GLY A 174 -6.76 -11.66 -1.26
CA GLY A 174 -7.93 -12.38 -1.72
C GLY A 174 -9.14 -11.46 -1.93
N TYR A 175 -9.43 -10.61 -0.94
CA TYR A 175 -10.46 -9.58 -0.99
C TYR A 175 -10.21 -8.56 -2.11
N LEU A 176 -8.95 -8.14 -2.28
CA LEU A 176 -8.54 -7.22 -3.34
C LEU A 176 -8.76 -7.82 -4.73
N LEU A 177 -8.42 -9.10 -4.92
CA LEU A 177 -8.61 -9.82 -6.17
C LEU A 177 -10.09 -10.06 -6.48
N MET A 178 -10.90 -10.41 -5.48
CA MET A 178 -12.36 -10.50 -5.62
C MET A 178 -12.93 -9.15 -6.06
N THR A 179 -12.60 -8.07 -5.35
CA THR A 179 -13.05 -6.70 -5.68
C THR A 179 -12.63 -6.30 -7.09
N ALA A 180 -11.40 -6.62 -7.51
CA ALA A 180 -10.90 -6.35 -8.86
C ALA A 180 -11.69 -7.11 -9.94
N LYS A 181 -12.05 -8.38 -9.71
CA LYS A 181 -12.90 -9.16 -10.61
C LYS A 181 -14.30 -8.57 -10.71
N GLU A 182 -14.86 -8.12 -9.59
CA GLU A 182 -16.20 -7.51 -9.55
C GLU A 182 -16.25 -6.13 -10.23
N LEU A 183 -15.16 -5.37 -10.19
CA LEU A 183 -15.01 -4.13 -10.97
C LEU A 183 -15.07 -4.40 -12.48
N ASN A 184 -14.68 -5.61 -12.90
CA ASN A 184 -14.62 -6.05 -14.29
C ASN A 184 -13.79 -5.09 -15.16
N ASP A 185 -12.65 -4.67 -14.61
CA ASP A 185 -11.68 -3.78 -15.22
C ASP A 185 -10.34 -4.51 -15.35
N GLU A 186 -9.85 -4.63 -16.60
CA GLU A 186 -8.66 -5.43 -16.91
C GLU A 186 -7.39 -4.81 -16.31
N PHE A 187 -7.30 -3.48 -16.27
CA PHE A 187 -6.17 -2.79 -15.68
C PHE A 187 -6.11 -3.05 -14.17
N VAL A 188 -7.24 -2.91 -13.46
CA VAL A 188 -7.32 -3.18 -12.02
C VAL A 188 -7.01 -4.64 -11.70
N LEU A 189 -7.55 -5.57 -12.49
CA LEU A 189 -7.30 -6.99 -12.32
C LEU A 189 -5.81 -7.32 -12.50
N ASN A 190 -5.21 -6.88 -13.60
CA ASN A 190 -3.80 -7.13 -13.89
C ASN A 190 -2.88 -6.48 -12.85
N LEU A 191 -3.18 -5.26 -12.41
CA LEU A 191 -2.45 -4.58 -11.35
C LEU A 191 -2.52 -5.34 -10.03
N THR A 192 -3.69 -5.90 -9.69
CA THR A 192 -3.87 -6.71 -8.48
C THR A 192 -3.03 -7.98 -8.53
N LYS A 193 -3.02 -8.69 -9.67
CA LYS A 193 -2.19 -9.90 -9.85
C LYS A 193 -0.70 -9.59 -9.69
N LYS A 194 -0.22 -8.49 -10.29
CA LYS A 194 1.17 -8.04 -10.15
C LYS A 194 1.53 -7.71 -8.70
N ARG A 195 0.62 -7.08 -7.94
CA ARG A 195 0.82 -6.83 -6.51
C ARG A 195 0.93 -8.12 -5.70
N ILE A 196 0.15 -9.14 -6.05
CA ILE A 196 0.23 -10.49 -5.45
C ILE A 196 1.61 -11.11 -5.75
N ASP A 197 2.07 -11.05 -7.01
CA ASP A 197 3.38 -11.60 -7.40
C ASP A 197 4.54 -10.95 -6.63
N LEU A 198 4.48 -9.63 -6.40
CA LEU A 198 5.45 -8.92 -5.57
C LEU A 198 5.33 -9.31 -4.10
N ALA A 199 4.12 -9.49 -3.58
CA ALA A 199 3.90 -9.93 -2.19
C ALA A 199 4.48 -11.33 -1.95
N ASN A 200 4.24 -12.27 -2.86
CA ASN A 200 4.83 -13.62 -2.80
C ASN A 200 6.36 -13.58 -2.93
N SER A 201 6.92 -12.69 -3.75
CA SER A 201 8.37 -12.49 -3.84
C SER A 201 8.96 -12.01 -2.50
N LYS A 202 8.28 -11.07 -1.83
CA LYS A 202 8.63 -10.60 -0.49
C LYS A 202 8.57 -11.72 0.55
N LEU A 203 7.52 -12.53 0.53
CA LEU A 203 7.37 -13.69 1.42
C LEU A 203 8.50 -14.71 1.22
N MET A 204 8.87 -14.99 -0.04
CA MET A 204 9.97 -15.91 -0.35
C MET A 204 11.31 -15.41 0.18
N VAL A 205 11.67 -14.14 -0.06
CA VAL A 205 12.93 -13.56 0.43
C VAL A 205 12.95 -13.50 1.96
N ARG A 206 11.86 -13.04 2.58
CA ARG A 206 11.75 -13.00 4.05
C ARG A 206 11.83 -14.40 4.67
N GLY A 207 11.22 -15.39 4.03
CA GLY A 207 11.30 -16.79 4.47
C GLY A 207 12.73 -17.34 4.42
N LYS A 208 13.48 -17.04 3.35
CA LYS A 208 14.91 -17.37 3.25
C LYS A 208 15.73 -16.69 4.34
N GLU A 209 15.52 -15.40 4.57
CA GLU A 209 16.20 -14.62 5.62
C GLU A 209 15.96 -15.22 7.02
N LEU A 210 14.75 -15.74 7.25
CA LEU A 210 14.35 -16.41 8.49
C LEU A 210 14.67 -17.92 8.53
N GLU A 211 15.47 -18.41 7.58
CA GLU A 211 15.90 -19.81 7.46
C GLU A 211 14.73 -20.82 7.45
N LYS A 212 13.60 -20.44 6.83
CA LYS A 212 12.42 -21.29 6.69
C LYS A 212 12.50 -22.14 5.43
N ASP A 213 11.96 -23.36 5.48
CA ASP A 213 11.82 -24.20 4.31
C ASP A 213 10.72 -23.65 3.36
N PHE A 214 10.73 -24.12 2.12
CA PHE A 214 9.78 -23.66 1.12
C PHE A 214 8.33 -24.01 1.48
N ALA A 215 8.09 -25.15 2.15
CA ALA A 215 6.73 -25.57 2.52
C ALA A 215 6.09 -24.57 3.50
N PHE A 216 6.86 -24.13 4.51
CA PHE A 216 6.42 -23.09 5.44
C PHE A 216 6.11 -21.76 4.74
N ILE A 217 6.87 -21.42 3.71
CA ILE A 217 6.69 -20.19 2.92
C ILE A 217 5.46 -20.31 2.01
N GLU A 218 5.32 -21.44 1.33
CA GLU A 218 4.25 -21.75 0.38
C GLU A 218 2.87 -21.74 1.06
N GLU A 219 2.76 -22.22 2.29
CA GLU A 219 1.53 -22.11 3.10
C GLU A 219 1.04 -20.66 3.27
N ARG A 220 1.94 -19.68 3.13
CA ARG A 220 1.67 -18.24 3.29
C ARG A 220 1.52 -17.52 1.96
N PHE A 221 1.73 -18.21 0.85
CA PHE A 221 1.56 -17.59 -0.46
C PHE A 221 0.10 -17.19 -0.69
N ILE A 222 -0.02 -16.14 -1.47
CA ILE A 222 -1.27 -15.54 -1.86
C ILE A 222 -1.60 -16.07 -3.25
N ASP A 223 -2.79 -16.64 -3.38
CA ASP A 223 -3.28 -17.17 -4.65
C ASP A 223 -3.72 -16.07 -5.62
N GLY A 224 -3.67 -16.39 -6.91
CA GLY A 224 -4.24 -15.57 -7.97
C GLY A 224 -3.30 -14.52 -8.57
N GLY A 225 -2.01 -14.59 -8.26
CA GLY A 225 -0.95 -13.90 -9.00
C GLY A 225 -0.81 -14.38 -10.45
N THR A 226 0.15 -13.82 -11.17
CA THR A 226 0.51 -14.21 -12.54
C THR A 226 1.54 -15.33 -12.55
N LEU A 227 2.46 -15.33 -11.58
CA LEU A 227 3.53 -16.31 -11.48
C LEU A 227 3.03 -17.61 -10.84
N ASN A 228 3.40 -18.73 -11.45
CA ASN A 228 3.14 -20.06 -10.88
C ASN A 228 4.04 -20.30 -9.65
N VAL A 229 3.47 -20.88 -8.58
CA VAL A 229 4.20 -21.27 -7.36
C VAL A 229 5.45 -22.13 -7.65
N ASP A 230 5.42 -22.98 -8.68
CA ASP A 230 6.55 -23.80 -9.10
C ASP A 230 7.75 -22.96 -9.53
N LEU A 231 7.53 -21.77 -10.11
CA LEU A 231 8.62 -20.85 -10.44
C LEU A 231 9.30 -20.32 -9.17
N TYR A 232 8.52 -19.95 -8.15
CA TYR A 232 9.07 -19.56 -6.85
C TYR A 232 9.83 -20.71 -6.20
N ARG A 233 9.30 -21.94 -6.23
CA ARG A 233 9.98 -23.13 -5.71
C ARG A 233 11.32 -23.34 -6.40
N SER A 234 11.31 -23.34 -7.73
CA SER A 234 12.52 -23.54 -8.52
C SER A 234 13.57 -22.45 -8.27
N ARG A 235 13.15 -21.22 -8.03
CA ARG A 235 14.04 -20.11 -7.66
C ARG A 235 14.53 -20.20 -6.22
N PHE A 236 13.72 -20.73 -5.33
CA PHE A 236 14.09 -20.95 -3.94
C PHE A 236 15.18 -22.01 -3.83
N GLU A 237 15.01 -23.13 -4.53
CA GLU A 237 15.92 -24.28 -4.56
C GLU A 237 17.24 -24.00 -5.32
N ASP A 238 17.16 -23.21 -6.40
CA ASP A 238 18.32 -22.85 -7.22
C ASP A 238 18.36 -21.34 -7.52
N GLU A 239 19.27 -20.64 -6.84
CA GLU A 239 19.51 -19.20 -7.01
C GLU A 239 20.19 -18.83 -8.34
N SER A 240 20.56 -19.81 -9.17
CA SER A 240 21.02 -19.58 -10.54
C SER A 240 19.90 -19.74 -11.58
N ASN A 241 18.70 -20.17 -11.19
CA ASN A 241 17.58 -20.33 -12.11
C ASN A 241 17.08 -18.95 -12.60
N GLU A 242 17.44 -18.62 -13.84
CA GLU A 242 17.08 -17.36 -14.51
C GLU A 242 15.64 -17.35 -15.03
N THR A 243 14.95 -18.50 -15.12
CA THR A 243 13.57 -18.58 -15.65
C THR A 243 12.61 -17.70 -14.85
N PHE A 244 12.75 -17.70 -13.52
CA PHE A 244 11.96 -16.84 -12.65
C PHE A 244 12.19 -15.35 -12.96
N LEU A 245 13.46 -14.95 -13.13
CA LEU A 245 13.82 -13.57 -13.44
C LEU A 245 13.26 -13.16 -14.80
N LEU A 246 13.36 -14.03 -15.81
CA LEU A 246 12.80 -13.78 -17.15
C LEU A 246 11.27 -13.54 -17.10
N GLU A 247 10.53 -14.35 -16.35
CA GLU A 247 9.09 -14.17 -16.20
C GLU A 247 8.74 -12.88 -15.44
N VAL A 248 9.51 -12.55 -14.39
CA VAL A 248 9.40 -11.25 -13.70
C VAL A 248 9.62 -10.08 -14.68
N SER A 249 10.66 -10.13 -15.51
CA SER A 249 10.94 -9.11 -16.52
C SER A 249 9.78 -8.93 -17.50
N HIS A 250 9.16 -10.03 -17.94
CA HIS A 250 7.98 -9.99 -18.82
C HIS A 250 6.74 -9.36 -18.15
N ILE A 251 6.55 -9.58 -16.85
CA ILE A 251 5.35 -9.11 -16.12
C ILE A 251 5.44 -7.61 -15.79
N PHE A 252 6.58 -7.14 -15.28
CA PHE A 252 6.68 -5.78 -14.77
C PHE A 252 7.03 -4.77 -15.87
N VAL A 253 7.71 -5.17 -16.95
CA VAL A 253 8.05 -4.35 -18.14
C VAL A 253 8.77 -3.03 -17.78
N SER A 254 9.23 -2.88 -16.53
CA SER A 254 9.95 -1.72 -16.02
C SER A 254 11.37 -2.16 -15.67
N PRO A 255 12.39 -1.69 -16.42
CA PRO A 255 13.77 -2.08 -16.19
C PRO A 255 14.26 -1.77 -14.77
N ILE A 256 13.73 -0.71 -14.15
CA ILE A 256 14.10 -0.31 -12.78
C ILE A 256 13.52 -1.28 -11.77
N VAL A 257 12.25 -1.67 -11.92
CA VAL A 257 11.60 -2.65 -11.03
C VAL A 257 12.28 -4.01 -11.15
N GLU A 258 12.55 -4.43 -12.38
CA GLU A 258 13.28 -5.68 -12.68
C GLU A 258 14.65 -5.70 -11.99
N GLU A 259 15.42 -4.62 -12.12
CA GLU A 259 16.75 -4.52 -11.51
C GLU A 259 16.69 -4.59 -9.97
N TYR A 260 15.72 -3.91 -9.34
CA TYR A 260 15.54 -4.02 -7.89
C TYR A 260 15.15 -5.43 -7.45
N ILE A 261 14.24 -6.10 -8.16
CA ILE A 261 13.84 -7.48 -7.84
C ILE A 261 15.03 -8.42 -7.99
N LYS A 262 15.80 -8.28 -9.08
CA LYS A 262 17.00 -9.07 -9.32
C LYS A 262 18.03 -8.89 -8.20
N GLN A 263 18.41 -7.66 -7.89
CA GLN A 263 19.37 -7.37 -6.82
C GLN A 263 18.86 -7.88 -5.46
N ALA A 264 17.58 -7.72 -5.18
CA ALA A 264 17.00 -8.22 -3.94
C ALA A 264 17.10 -9.75 -3.81
N LEU A 265 16.86 -10.47 -4.91
CA LEU A 265 16.95 -11.94 -4.94
C LEU A 265 18.39 -12.45 -4.90
N GLU A 266 19.36 -11.69 -5.41
CA GLU A 266 20.79 -12.02 -5.35
C GLU A 266 21.39 -11.73 -3.97
N THR A 267 20.93 -10.66 -3.30
CA THR A 267 21.47 -10.21 -2.01
C THR A 267 20.65 -10.70 -0.81
N GLY A 268 19.46 -11.26 -1.04
CA GLY A 268 18.48 -11.54 0.02
C GLY A 268 17.89 -10.28 0.65
N SER A 269 17.99 -9.12 0.01
CA SER A 269 17.57 -7.84 0.60
C SER A 269 16.06 -7.62 0.50
N TYR A 270 15.34 -7.83 1.61
CA TYR A 270 13.92 -7.50 1.72
C TYR A 270 13.64 -6.02 1.41
N TYR A 271 14.51 -5.11 1.86
CA TYR A 271 14.41 -3.67 1.59
C TYR A 271 14.39 -3.34 0.09
N LEU A 272 15.22 -4.01 -0.72
CA LEU A 272 15.23 -3.79 -2.17
C LEU A 272 13.92 -4.23 -2.84
N LEU A 273 13.25 -5.27 -2.32
CA LEU A 273 11.91 -5.65 -2.77
C LEU A 273 10.84 -4.63 -2.35
N GLU A 274 10.94 -4.05 -1.14
CA GLU A 274 10.05 -2.95 -0.75
C GLU A 274 10.21 -1.77 -1.70
N LYS A 275 11.45 -1.41 -2.02
CA LYS A 275 11.74 -0.37 -3.01
C LYS A 275 11.21 -0.73 -4.40
N ALA A 276 11.34 -1.98 -4.84
CA ALA A 276 10.75 -2.44 -6.10
C ALA A 276 9.23 -2.24 -6.14
N PHE A 277 8.53 -2.53 -5.03
CA PHE A 277 7.09 -2.34 -4.91
C PHE A 277 6.71 -0.85 -5.04
N GLU A 278 7.41 0.02 -4.30
CA GLU A 278 7.17 1.46 -4.36
C GLU A 278 7.43 2.04 -5.76
N VAL A 279 8.51 1.63 -6.42
CA VAL A 279 8.83 2.06 -7.80
C VAL A 279 7.80 1.52 -8.79
N PHE A 280 7.32 0.30 -8.61
CA PHE A 280 6.26 -0.26 -9.43
C PHE A 280 4.97 0.56 -9.30
N GLU A 281 4.54 0.90 -8.08
CA GLU A 281 3.36 1.76 -7.92
C GLU A 281 3.56 3.15 -8.53
N ALA A 282 4.78 3.70 -8.46
CA ALA A 282 5.13 4.96 -9.10
C ALA A 282 5.08 4.89 -10.62
N SER A 283 5.54 3.80 -11.24
CA SER A 283 5.46 3.65 -12.70
C SER A 283 4.01 3.61 -13.18
N ILE A 284 3.12 2.96 -12.43
CA ILE A 284 1.68 2.94 -12.72
C ILE A 284 1.07 4.35 -12.61
N ALA A 285 1.43 5.10 -11.55
CA ALA A 285 0.99 6.49 -11.40
C ALA A 285 1.44 7.38 -12.57
N SER A 286 2.66 7.19 -13.08
CA SER A 286 3.18 7.93 -14.23
C SER A 286 2.55 7.49 -15.56
N GLU A 287 2.25 6.20 -15.74
CA GLU A 287 1.59 5.69 -16.94
C GLU A 287 0.16 6.21 -17.07
N GLY A 288 -0.63 6.19 -15.99
CA GLY A 288 -2.01 6.66 -16.03
C GLY A 288 -2.15 8.16 -16.34
N LYS A 289 -1.08 8.96 -16.20
CA LYS A 289 -1.07 10.35 -16.67
C LYS A 289 -1.21 10.45 -18.19
N LYS A 290 -0.85 9.42 -18.95
CA LYS A 290 -0.93 9.39 -20.42
C LYS A 290 -2.33 9.04 -20.92
N GLU A 291 -3.18 8.50 -20.05
CA GLU A 291 -4.54 8.10 -20.41
C GLU A 291 -5.47 9.32 -20.56
N ALA A 292 -6.40 9.22 -21.52
CA ALA A 292 -7.30 10.31 -21.86
C ALA A 292 -8.42 10.48 -20.81
N PHE A 293 -8.96 9.37 -20.32
CA PHE A 293 -9.97 9.26 -19.26
C PHE A 293 -10.08 7.79 -18.86
N GLY A 294 -10.66 7.51 -17.70
CA GLY A 294 -10.92 6.14 -17.26
C GLY A 294 -10.73 5.96 -15.77
N LEU A 295 -10.88 4.73 -15.31
CA LEU A 295 -10.57 4.36 -13.93
C LEU A 295 -9.06 4.47 -13.68
N GLU A 296 -8.25 4.18 -14.69
CA GLU A 296 -6.80 4.26 -14.72
C GLU A 296 -6.29 5.64 -14.31
N VAL A 297 -6.90 6.71 -14.82
CA VAL A 297 -6.53 8.10 -14.48
C VAL A 297 -6.78 8.40 -13.00
N LEU A 298 -7.91 7.92 -12.46
CA LEU A 298 -8.22 8.09 -11.04
C LEU A 298 -7.26 7.31 -10.16
N LEU A 299 -7.01 6.05 -10.50
CA LEU A 299 -6.10 5.20 -9.73
C LEU A 299 -4.68 5.76 -9.75
N ALA A 300 -4.22 6.24 -10.90
CA ALA A 300 -2.92 6.88 -11.04
C ALA A 300 -2.80 8.13 -10.16
N TYR A 301 -3.85 8.97 -10.10
CA TYR A 301 -3.89 10.11 -9.20
C TYR A 301 -3.82 9.70 -7.73
N VAL A 302 -4.61 8.72 -7.30
CA VAL A 302 -4.59 8.24 -5.90
C VAL A 302 -3.23 7.63 -5.55
N LEU A 303 -2.62 6.85 -6.45
CA LEU A 303 -1.26 6.32 -6.25
C LEU A 303 -0.23 7.44 -6.17
N ALA A 304 -0.32 8.46 -7.02
CA ALA A 304 0.55 9.63 -6.94
C ALA A 304 0.44 10.35 -5.59
N LYS A 305 -0.78 10.49 -5.03
CA LYS A 305 -0.99 11.04 -3.68
C LYS A 305 -0.37 10.16 -2.59
N LYS A 306 -0.54 8.83 -2.68
CA LYS A 306 0.09 7.88 -1.73
C LYS A 306 1.62 8.00 -1.76
N ILE A 307 2.23 8.06 -2.95
CA ILE A 307 3.68 8.19 -3.13
C ILE A 307 4.19 9.54 -2.64
N ALA A 308 3.48 10.64 -2.95
CA ALA A 308 3.78 11.96 -2.43
C ALA A 308 3.85 11.96 -0.90
N ASN A 309 2.79 11.45 -0.25
CA ASN A 309 2.71 11.40 1.20
C ASN A 309 3.77 10.47 1.82
N MET A 310 4.08 9.34 1.17
CA MET A 310 5.18 8.46 1.56
C MET A 310 6.53 9.17 1.48
N ASN A 311 6.83 9.88 0.39
CA ASN A 311 8.08 10.63 0.24
C ASN A 311 8.18 11.75 1.29
N ILE A 312 7.12 12.52 1.50
CA ILE A 312 7.09 13.56 2.54
C ILE A 312 7.35 12.95 3.92
N ARG A 313 6.71 11.83 4.25
CA ARG A 313 6.97 11.11 5.51
C ARG A 313 8.44 10.71 5.64
N LYS A 314 9.03 10.12 4.59
CA LYS A 314 10.46 9.75 4.57
C LYS A 314 11.37 10.96 4.82
N VAL A 315 11.08 12.11 4.20
CA VAL A 315 11.84 13.35 4.42
C VAL A 315 11.66 13.86 5.86
N MET A 316 10.43 13.97 6.34
CA MET A 316 10.12 14.49 7.68
C MET A 316 10.73 13.61 8.79
N VAL A 317 10.54 12.29 8.71
CA VAL A 317 11.19 11.32 9.63
C VAL A 317 12.70 11.47 9.57
N GLY A 318 13.27 11.58 8.37
CA GLY A 318 14.69 11.80 8.18
C GLY A 318 15.20 13.07 8.87
N LYS A 319 14.49 14.19 8.69
CA LYS A 319 14.85 15.48 9.30
C LYS A 319 14.73 15.48 10.81
N ILE A 320 13.60 14.99 11.34
CA ILE A 320 13.36 14.89 12.79
C ILE A 320 14.43 14.04 13.48
N ASN A 321 14.92 12.98 12.82
CA ASN A 321 15.93 12.08 13.36
C ASN A 321 17.38 12.46 12.98
N GLY A 322 17.60 13.60 12.30
CA GLY A 322 18.93 14.06 11.90
C GLY A 322 19.64 13.13 10.90
N ILE A 323 18.89 12.39 10.09
CA ILE A 323 19.45 11.51 9.05
C ILE A 323 20.13 12.36 7.96
N PRO A 324 21.35 11.99 7.50
CA PRO A 324 22.04 12.71 6.43
C PRO A 324 21.21 12.80 5.15
N LYS A 325 21.29 13.94 4.46
CA LYS A 325 20.49 14.23 3.26
C LYS A 325 20.66 13.18 2.17
N GLU A 326 21.87 12.64 1.99
CA GLU A 326 22.17 11.62 0.99
C GLU A 326 21.39 10.32 1.27
N GLN A 327 21.29 9.93 2.54
CA GLN A 327 20.53 8.74 2.94
C GLN A 327 19.02 8.93 2.83
N ILE A 328 18.53 10.16 3.03
CA ILE A 328 17.12 10.49 2.78
C ILE A 328 16.85 10.37 1.27
N LEU A 329 17.71 10.98 0.43
CA LEU A 329 17.57 10.97 -1.03
C LEU A 329 17.53 9.54 -1.59
N ASP A 330 18.38 8.64 -1.11
CA ASP A 330 18.42 7.23 -1.54
C ASP A 330 17.11 6.46 -1.28
N ARG A 331 16.25 6.97 -0.39
CA ARG A 331 14.96 6.37 -0.02
C ARG A 331 13.77 7.00 -0.75
N ILE A 332 13.95 8.14 -1.39
CA ILE A 332 12.88 8.83 -2.13
C ILE A 332 12.59 8.11 -3.44
N ILE A 333 11.31 8.06 -3.77
CA ILE A 333 10.83 7.52 -5.04
C ILE A 333 10.51 8.68 -5.95
N GLU A 334 11.28 8.86 -7.01
CA GLU A 334 11.03 9.93 -7.97
C GLU A 334 9.78 9.64 -8.81
N PHE A 335 9.03 10.69 -9.12
CA PHE A 335 7.94 10.63 -10.08
C PHE A 335 8.55 10.61 -11.50
N ALA A 336 8.23 9.59 -12.29
CA ALA A 336 8.61 9.55 -13.71
C ALA A 336 7.69 10.42 -14.58
#